data_AF-A0A135VD07-F1
#
_entry.id   AF-A0A135VD07-F1
#
_cell.length_a   1.000
_cell.length_b   1.000
_cell.length_c   1.000
_cell.angle_alpha   90.00
_cell.angle_beta   90.00
_cell.angle_gamma   90.00
#
_symmetry.space_group_name_H-M   'P 1'
#
loop_
_entity.id
_entity.type
_entity.pdbx_description
1 polymer ?
#
loop_
_entity_poly.entity_id
_entity_poly.type
_entity_poly.pdbx_seq_one_letter_code
_entity_poly.pdbx_strand_id
1 'polypeptide(L)'
;MASEDRTNYVYEFTYSSAPGLREIFQCKYVRPDEALNRFRKILALTESPFDFKIIVSDETMGEESSFQVKGGSIEEMFVKFKVFLETSTGFIFEPVSEKVTEVGIEEARFESMSNYDKMQVIIYASFKHGKFSSLDVTEIYQDSFSEDLPKSTASTYLARMWNNGKGHLERYGNRSGYTYRLRTEIAEVQKETERAEEILAAIQMRVRD
;
A
#
# COMPACT_ATOMS: atom_id res chain seq x y z
N MET A 1 20.73 7.75 -26.11
CA MET A 1 19.68 8.77 -26.39
C MET A 1 18.35 8.06 -26.21
N ALA A 2 17.73 8.18 -25.04
CA ALA A 2 16.43 7.59 -24.76
C ALA A 2 15.37 8.62 -25.12
N SER A 3 14.55 8.32 -26.13
CA SER A 3 13.44 9.15 -26.59
C SER A 3 12.45 9.35 -25.44
N GLU A 4 12.22 10.61 -25.12
CA GLU A 4 11.18 11.07 -24.20
C GLU A 4 9.79 10.73 -24.78
N ASP A 5 9.16 9.67 -24.28
CA ASP A 5 7.73 9.40 -24.49
C ASP A 5 6.87 10.37 -23.65
N ARG A 6 7.02 11.68 -23.87
CA ARG A 6 6.13 12.68 -23.28
C ARG A 6 4.83 12.65 -24.07
N THR A 7 3.73 12.30 -23.40
CA THR A 7 2.38 12.42 -23.96
C THR A 7 1.91 13.88 -23.87
N ASN A 8 0.79 14.21 -24.52
CA ASN A 8 0.14 15.53 -24.39
C ASN A 8 -1.02 15.51 -23.38
N TYR A 9 -1.09 14.45 -22.57
CA TYR A 9 -2.17 14.28 -21.60
C TYR A 9 -1.84 14.97 -20.29
N VAL A 10 -2.83 15.68 -19.78
CA VAL A 10 -2.83 16.24 -18.43
C VAL A 10 -3.91 15.53 -17.64
N TYR A 11 -3.51 14.94 -16.51
CA TYR A 11 -4.41 14.27 -15.59
C TYR A 11 -4.53 15.09 -14.32
N GLU A 12 -5.75 15.44 -13.94
CA GLU A 12 -6.06 16.11 -12.69
C GLU A 12 -6.91 15.19 -11.82
N PHE A 13 -6.41 14.87 -10.63
CA PHE A 13 -7.08 14.05 -9.63
C PHE A 13 -7.52 14.95 -8.48
N THR A 14 -8.82 15.14 -8.32
CA THR A 14 -9.39 15.80 -7.15
C THR A 14 -9.94 14.75 -6.19
N TYR A 15 -9.55 14.83 -4.91
CA TYR A 15 -9.99 13.89 -3.88
C TYR A 15 -10.17 14.55 -2.52
N SER A 16 -10.98 13.94 -1.65
CA SER A 16 -11.18 14.43 -0.28
C SER A 16 -10.31 13.65 0.69
N SER A 17 -9.31 14.30 1.29
CA SER A 17 -8.40 13.66 2.26
C SER A 17 -8.95 13.66 3.70
N ALA A 18 -9.90 14.55 4.00
CA ALA A 18 -10.61 14.63 5.29
C ALA A 18 -11.93 15.41 5.12
N PRO A 19 -12.88 15.36 6.09
CA PRO A 19 -14.13 16.12 6.02
C PRO A 19 -13.88 17.62 5.79
N GLY A 20 -14.29 18.13 4.62
CA GLY A 20 -14.12 19.54 4.24
C GLY A 20 -12.76 19.90 3.61
N LEU A 21 -11.82 18.95 3.49
CA LEU A 21 -10.52 19.14 2.84
C LEU A 21 -10.52 18.46 1.47
N ARG A 22 -10.30 19.25 0.41
CA ARG A 22 -10.15 18.78 -0.98
C ARG A 22 -8.73 19.01 -1.44
N GLU A 23 -8.09 17.97 -1.93
CA GLU A 23 -6.76 18.00 -2.53
C GLU A 23 -6.86 17.81 -4.03
N ILE A 24 -5.95 18.46 -4.75
CA ILE A 24 -5.83 18.34 -6.20
C ILE A 24 -4.40 17.90 -6.49
N PHE A 25 -4.25 16.77 -7.14
CA PHE A 25 -2.99 16.27 -7.66
C PHE A 25 -3.03 16.31 -9.18
N GLN A 26 -2.01 16.91 -9.79
CA GLN A 26 -1.91 17.02 -11.25
C GLN A 26 -0.65 16.30 -11.73
N CYS A 27 -0.79 15.43 -12.74
CA CYS A 27 0.35 14.93 -13.49
C CYS A 27 0.22 15.29 -14.96
N LYS A 28 1.29 15.87 -15.51
CA LYS A 28 1.35 16.38 -16.87
C LYS A 28 2.32 15.55 -17.69
N TYR A 29 1.98 15.30 -18.94
CA TYR A 29 2.87 14.71 -19.95
C TYR A 29 3.34 13.29 -19.59
N VAL A 30 2.52 12.56 -18.85
CA VAL A 30 2.79 11.17 -18.44
C VAL A 30 1.97 10.20 -19.26
N ARG A 31 2.47 8.98 -19.44
CA ARG A 31 1.73 7.94 -20.14
C ARG A 31 0.51 7.46 -19.33
N PRO A 32 -0.53 6.91 -19.96
CA PRO A 32 -1.71 6.38 -19.26
C PRO A 32 -1.37 5.33 -18.19
N ASP A 33 -0.36 4.49 -18.41
CA ASP A 33 0.14 3.53 -17.41
C ASP A 33 0.78 4.18 -16.19
N GLU A 34 1.55 5.24 -16.41
CA GLU A 34 2.12 6.01 -15.32
C GLU A 34 1.06 6.80 -14.55
N ALA A 35 0.07 7.37 -15.25
CA ALA A 35 -1.08 8.03 -14.63
C ALA A 35 -1.89 7.06 -13.75
N LEU A 36 -2.12 5.83 -14.24
CA LEU A 36 -2.79 4.75 -13.51
C LEU A 36 -2.01 4.35 -12.25
N ASN A 37 -0.68 4.22 -12.35
CA ASN A 37 0.18 3.93 -11.20
C ASN A 37 0.21 5.06 -10.16
N ARG A 38 0.20 6.33 -10.59
CA ARG A 38 0.13 7.48 -9.68
C ARG A 38 -1.22 7.54 -8.98
N PHE A 39 -2.32 7.31 -9.71
CA PHE A 39 -3.66 7.21 -9.13
C PHE A 39 -3.72 6.17 -8.02
N ARG A 40 -3.10 5.00 -8.24
CA ARG A 40 -3.02 3.94 -7.24
C ARG A 40 -2.29 4.36 -5.97
N LYS A 41 -1.18 5.09 -6.09
CA LYS A 41 -0.44 5.62 -4.93
C LYS A 41 -1.31 6.60 -4.13
N ILE A 42 -2.06 7.46 -4.82
CA ILE A 42 -3.00 8.40 -4.17
C ILE A 42 -4.06 7.63 -3.38
N LEU A 43 -4.69 6.62 -4.00
CA LEU A 43 -5.70 5.79 -3.33
C LEU A 43 -5.15 5.03 -2.11
N ALA A 44 -3.87 4.66 -2.11
CA ALA A 44 -3.23 4.00 -0.98
C ALA A 44 -2.95 4.94 0.21
N LEU A 45 -2.77 6.24 -0.05
CA LEU A 45 -2.51 7.26 0.97
C LEU A 45 -3.79 7.79 1.62
N THR A 46 -4.96 7.56 1.01
CA THR A 46 -6.24 8.01 1.55
C THR A 46 -6.86 6.95 2.47
N GLU A 47 -7.10 7.31 3.75
CA GLU A 47 -7.71 6.41 4.75
C GLU A 47 -9.15 5.98 4.38
N SER A 48 -9.83 6.78 3.55
CA SER A 48 -11.12 6.46 2.96
C SER A 48 -11.31 7.31 1.70
N PRO A 49 -11.37 6.72 0.50
CA PRO A 49 -11.55 7.49 -0.73
C PRO A 49 -12.97 8.04 -0.81
N PHE A 50 -13.19 9.26 -0.31
CA PHE A 50 -14.44 9.97 -0.52
C PHE A 50 -14.34 10.83 -1.77
N ASP A 51 -15.16 10.48 -2.76
CA ASP A 51 -15.42 11.15 -4.04
C ASP A 51 -14.17 11.58 -4.83
N PHE A 52 -13.88 10.85 -5.91
CA PHE A 52 -12.81 11.19 -6.84
C PHE A 52 -13.38 11.83 -8.12
N LYS A 53 -12.76 12.92 -8.56
CA LYS A 53 -12.94 13.46 -9.90
C LYS A 53 -11.61 13.41 -10.63
N ILE A 54 -11.62 12.83 -11.81
CA ILE A 54 -10.47 12.74 -12.69
C ILE A 54 -10.80 13.52 -13.97
N ILE A 55 -9.89 14.38 -14.38
CA ILE A 55 -9.96 15.10 -15.66
C ILE A 55 -8.76 14.66 -16.48
N VAL A 56 -9.01 14.25 -17.72
CA VAL A 56 -8.01 13.95 -18.73
C VAL A 56 -8.18 14.98 -19.83
N SER A 57 -7.19 15.84 -20.01
CA SER A 57 -7.17 16.84 -21.06
C SER A 57 -6.11 16.46 -22.09
N ASP A 58 -6.48 16.40 -23.37
CA ASP A 58 -5.54 16.32 -24.48
C ASP A 58 -5.21 17.74 -24.94
N GLU A 59 -3.98 18.22 -24.64
CA GLU A 59 -3.57 19.58 -25.00
C GLU A 59 -3.46 19.80 -26.51
N THR A 60 -3.38 18.75 -27.34
CA THR A 60 -3.31 18.88 -28.79
C THR A 60 -4.67 19.01 -29.47
N MET A 61 -5.67 18.28 -28.97
CA MET A 61 -7.03 18.34 -29.51
C MET A 61 -7.91 19.36 -28.78
N GLY A 62 -7.49 19.81 -27.59
CA GLY A 62 -8.28 20.69 -26.72
C GLY A 62 -9.51 19.98 -26.13
N GLU A 63 -9.54 18.65 -26.17
CA GLU A 63 -10.63 17.83 -25.68
C GLU A 63 -10.39 17.48 -24.21
N GLU A 64 -11.43 17.63 -23.40
CA GLU A 64 -11.42 17.27 -21.98
C GLU A 64 -12.45 16.19 -21.70
N SER A 65 -11.98 15.08 -21.14
CA SER A 65 -12.82 14.01 -20.62
C SER A 65 -12.79 14.04 -19.10
N SER A 66 -13.95 13.93 -18.46
CA SER A 66 -14.02 13.87 -17.00
C SER A 66 -14.72 12.61 -16.52
N PHE A 67 -14.21 12.07 -15.42
CA PHE A 67 -14.69 10.86 -14.78
C PHE A 67 -14.85 11.11 -13.29
N GLN A 68 -16.06 10.92 -12.77
CA GLN A 68 -16.34 11.10 -11.35
C GLN A 68 -16.83 9.78 -10.75
N VAL A 69 -16.21 9.38 -9.64
CA VAL A 69 -16.65 8.22 -8.85
C VAL A 69 -17.08 8.70 -7.48
N LYS A 70 -18.31 8.35 -7.10
CA LYS A 70 -18.87 8.61 -5.78
C LYS A 70 -18.98 7.31 -5.00
N GLY A 71 -18.18 7.17 -3.95
CA GLY A 71 -18.08 5.94 -3.16
C GLY A 71 -17.68 4.70 -3.97
N GLY A 72 -17.58 3.56 -3.29
CA GLY A 72 -17.14 2.28 -3.86
C GLY A 72 -15.81 1.81 -3.27
N SER A 73 -15.41 0.58 -3.61
CA SER A 73 -14.10 0.06 -3.19
C SER A 73 -12.96 0.69 -4.02
N ILE A 74 -11.75 0.67 -3.48
CA ILE A 74 -10.54 1.15 -4.17
C ILE A 74 -10.33 0.39 -5.49
N GLU A 75 -10.66 -0.90 -5.52
CA GLU A 75 -10.57 -1.75 -6.71
C GLU A 75 -11.56 -1.34 -7.79
N GLU A 76 -12.82 -1.08 -7.41
CA GLU A 76 -13.83 -0.59 -8.34
C GLU A 76 -13.42 0.75 -8.96
N MET A 77 -12.85 1.66 -8.16
CA MET A 77 -12.34 2.94 -8.66
C MET A 77 -11.19 2.74 -9.65
N PHE A 78 -10.28 1.81 -9.35
CA PHE A 78 -9.12 1.52 -10.19
C PHE A 78 -9.52 0.90 -11.54
N VAL A 79 -10.40 -0.11 -11.53
CA VAL A 79 -10.90 -0.75 -12.74
C VAL A 79 -11.64 0.25 -13.62
N LYS A 80 -12.51 1.09 -13.02
CA LYS A 80 -13.24 2.10 -13.80
C LYS A 80 -12.30 3.17 -14.38
N PHE A 81 -11.25 3.56 -13.64
CA PHE A 81 -10.27 4.50 -14.18
C PHE A 81 -9.45 3.91 -15.32
N LYS A 82 -9.06 2.62 -15.24
CA LYS A 82 -8.41 1.91 -16.35
C LYS A 82 -9.27 1.96 -17.62
N VAL A 83 -10.54 1.57 -17.52
CA VAL A 83 -11.49 1.59 -18.66
C VAL A 83 -11.67 3.01 -19.21
N PHE A 84 -11.73 4.00 -18.32
CA PHE A 84 -11.81 5.40 -18.72
C PHE A 84 -10.56 5.87 -19.49
N LEU A 85 -9.35 5.46 -19.07
CA LEU A 85 -8.13 5.75 -19.80
C LEU A 85 -8.10 5.08 -21.18
N GLU A 86 -8.53 3.82 -21.28
CA GLU A 86 -8.65 3.12 -22.57
C GLU A 86 -9.57 3.86 -23.54
N THR A 87 -10.70 4.34 -23.02
CA THR A 87 -11.71 5.05 -23.82
C THR A 87 -11.26 6.45 -24.22
N SER A 88 -10.64 7.20 -23.30
CA SER A 88 -10.29 8.61 -23.50
C SER A 88 -8.97 8.83 -24.23
N THR A 89 -8.03 7.88 -24.14
CA THR A 89 -6.70 8.01 -24.74
C THR A 89 -6.44 7.04 -25.90
N GLY A 90 -7.37 6.09 -26.13
CA GLY A 90 -7.17 5.01 -27.10
C GLY A 90 -6.05 4.02 -26.70
N PHE A 91 -5.46 4.19 -25.52
CA PHE A 91 -4.40 3.33 -25.00
C PHE A 91 -4.99 1.99 -24.59
N ILE A 92 -4.57 0.92 -25.25
CA ILE A 92 -4.98 -0.43 -24.89
C ILE A 92 -4.02 -0.92 -23.82
N PHE A 93 -4.47 -1.01 -22.58
CA PHE A 93 -3.73 -1.80 -21.60
C PHE A 93 -3.83 -3.26 -22.00
N GLU A 94 -2.76 -4.02 -21.82
CA GLU A 94 -2.85 -5.46 -22.03
C GLU A 94 -4.02 -6.01 -21.20
N PRO A 95 -4.83 -6.94 -21.77
CA PRO A 95 -5.88 -7.59 -21.05
C PRO A 95 -5.21 -8.39 -19.94
N VAL A 96 -5.13 -7.76 -18.77
CA VAL A 96 -4.99 -8.45 -17.51
C VAL A 96 -6.19 -9.38 -17.49
N SER A 97 -5.92 -10.68 -17.71
CA SER A 97 -6.86 -11.78 -17.53
C SER A 97 -7.85 -11.44 -16.43
N GLU A 98 -9.14 -11.75 -16.60
CA GLU A 98 -10.25 -11.46 -15.65
C GLU A 98 -10.03 -11.92 -14.19
N LYS A 99 -8.88 -12.49 -13.87
CA LYS A 99 -8.23 -12.28 -12.57
C LYS A 99 -7.75 -10.82 -12.46
N VAL A 100 -8.66 -9.89 -12.15
CA VAL A 100 -8.29 -8.79 -11.25
C VAL A 100 -8.00 -9.45 -9.91
N THR A 101 -6.89 -10.14 -9.82
CA THR A 101 -6.44 -10.67 -8.55
C THR A 101 -6.02 -9.46 -7.75
N GLU A 102 -6.56 -9.36 -6.53
CA GLU A 102 -6.05 -8.57 -5.40
C GLU A 102 -4.51 -8.47 -5.44
N VAL A 103 -3.83 -9.53 -5.91
CA VAL A 103 -2.42 -9.61 -6.32
C VAL A 103 -1.81 -8.34 -6.89
N GLY A 104 -2.38 -7.82 -7.97
CA GLY A 104 -1.80 -6.68 -8.67
C GLY A 104 -1.84 -5.43 -7.80
N ILE A 105 -2.90 -5.22 -7.00
CA ILE A 105 -3.21 -4.06 -6.13
C ILE A 105 -2.51 -4.15 -4.77
N GLU A 106 -2.26 -5.35 -4.32
CA GLU A 106 -1.49 -5.67 -3.14
C GLU A 106 0.02 -5.49 -3.37
N GLU A 107 0.58 -5.87 -4.51
CA GLU A 107 2.03 -5.72 -4.80
C GLU A 107 2.53 -4.28 -4.66
N ALA A 108 1.96 -3.30 -5.35
CA ALA A 108 2.35 -1.89 -5.17
C ALA A 108 1.85 -1.28 -3.85
N ARG A 109 0.91 -1.90 -3.12
CA ARG A 109 0.65 -1.51 -1.72
C ARG A 109 1.81 -1.98 -0.85
N PHE A 110 2.29 -3.21 -1.03
CA PHE A 110 3.42 -3.80 -0.31
C PHE A 110 4.77 -3.15 -0.63
N GLU A 111 5.05 -2.85 -1.90
CA GLU A 111 6.23 -2.08 -2.31
C GLU A 111 6.18 -0.65 -1.75
N SER A 112 4.98 -0.11 -1.50
CA SER A 112 4.81 1.21 -0.87
C SER A 112 4.78 1.18 0.66
N MET A 113 4.69 0.00 1.30
CA MET A 113 4.69 -0.11 2.77
C MET A 113 6.06 0.29 3.31
N SER A 114 6.05 1.09 4.38
CA SER A 114 7.29 1.43 5.05
C SER A 114 7.89 0.21 5.74
N ASN A 115 9.21 0.23 5.99
CA ASN A 115 9.87 -0.83 6.76
C ASN A 115 9.23 -1.04 8.13
N TYR A 116 8.62 0.00 8.71
CA TYR A 116 7.86 -0.11 9.95
C TYR A 116 6.59 -0.93 9.75
N ASP A 117 5.79 -0.63 8.72
CA ASP A 117 4.53 -1.34 8.46
C ASP A 117 4.78 -2.81 8.08
N LYS A 118 5.77 -3.06 7.22
CA LYS A 118 6.22 -4.43 6.87
C LYS A 118 6.63 -5.21 8.12
N MET A 119 7.38 -4.59 9.02
CA MET A 119 7.77 -5.24 10.28
C MET A 119 6.57 -5.48 11.21
N GLN A 120 5.59 -4.57 11.26
CA GLN A 120 4.36 -4.79 12.03
C GLN A 120 3.61 -6.03 11.53
N VAL A 121 3.46 -6.17 10.21
CA VAL A 121 2.84 -7.35 9.58
C VAL A 121 3.53 -8.64 10.04
N ILE A 122 4.86 -8.69 9.95
CA ILE A 122 5.64 -9.85 10.39
C ILE A 122 5.44 -10.15 11.86
N ILE A 123 5.46 -9.13 12.71
CA ILE A 123 5.25 -9.29 14.15
C ILE A 123 3.90 -9.92 14.43
N TYR A 124 2.81 -9.34 13.92
CA TYR A 124 1.45 -9.84 14.15
C TYR A 124 1.24 -11.24 13.57
N ALA A 125 1.71 -11.51 12.34
CA ALA A 125 1.48 -12.79 11.67
C ALA A 125 2.33 -13.93 12.24
N SER A 126 3.59 -13.66 12.59
CA SER A 126 4.58 -14.71 12.88
C SER A 126 4.82 -14.96 14.38
N PHE A 127 4.56 -13.97 15.24
CA PHE A 127 4.92 -14.03 16.66
C PHE A 127 3.71 -14.08 17.60
N LYS A 128 2.67 -14.82 17.20
CA LYS A 128 1.43 -14.99 17.99
C LYS A 128 1.67 -15.67 19.33
N HIS A 129 2.69 -16.51 19.41
CA HIS A 129 2.99 -17.32 20.59
C HIS A 129 4.43 -17.15 21.02
N GLY A 130 4.65 -17.03 22.32
CA GLY A 130 5.99 -16.96 22.90
C GLY A 130 6.61 -15.57 22.90
N LYS A 131 7.89 -15.53 23.25
CA LYS A 131 8.69 -14.30 23.31
C LYS A 131 9.65 -14.27 22.12
N PHE A 132 9.91 -13.07 21.63
CA PHE A 132 10.81 -12.84 20.50
C PHE A 132 11.70 -11.63 20.74
N SER A 133 12.86 -11.63 20.12
CA SER A 133 13.87 -10.58 20.19
C SER A 133 13.91 -9.78 18.88
N SER A 134 14.66 -8.68 18.89
CA SER A 134 14.93 -7.96 17.65
C SER A 134 15.71 -8.78 16.63
N LEU A 135 16.45 -9.82 17.05
CA LEU A 135 17.15 -10.72 16.12
C LEU A 135 16.16 -11.62 15.38
N ASP A 136 15.22 -12.23 16.11
CA ASP A 136 14.21 -13.11 15.52
C ASP A 136 13.37 -12.35 14.48
N VAL A 137 13.03 -11.08 14.77
CA VAL A 137 12.29 -10.23 13.84
C VAL A 137 13.10 -9.96 12.56
N THR A 138 14.40 -9.70 12.67
CA THR A 138 15.23 -9.43 11.49
C THR A 138 15.37 -10.65 10.59
N GLU A 139 15.50 -11.83 11.16
CA GLU A 139 15.58 -13.09 10.40
C GLU A 139 14.29 -13.33 9.61
N ILE A 140 13.14 -13.27 10.26
CA ILE A 140 11.85 -13.49 9.59
C ILE A 140 11.53 -12.39 8.58
N TYR A 141 11.92 -11.15 8.85
CA TYR A 141 11.76 -10.04 7.91
C TYR A 141 12.56 -10.29 6.63
N GLN A 142 13.83 -10.69 6.76
CA GLN A 142 14.69 -11.02 5.64
C GLN A 142 14.14 -12.21 4.84
N ASP A 143 13.68 -13.25 5.52
CA ASP A 143 13.10 -14.43 4.88
C ASP A 143 11.79 -14.12 4.14
N SER A 144 10.97 -13.20 4.67
CA SER A 144 9.66 -12.89 4.11
C SER A 144 9.70 -11.85 2.98
N PHE A 145 10.62 -10.89 3.04
CA PHE A 145 10.69 -9.78 2.08
C PHE A 145 11.96 -9.76 1.24
N SER A 146 12.92 -10.65 1.49
CA SER A 146 14.26 -10.61 0.85
C SER A 146 14.97 -9.25 1.00
N GLU A 147 14.64 -8.51 2.05
CA GLU A 147 15.16 -7.18 2.39
C GLU A 147 15.93 -7.25 3.71
N ASP A 148 17.05 -6.53 3.83
CA ASP A 148 17.79 -6.43 5.09
C ASP A 148 17.17 -5.35 6.00
N LEU A 149 16.87 -5.75 7.24
CA LEU A 149 16.44 -4.84 8.29
C LEU A 149 17.49 -4.84 9.41
N PRO A 150 18.22 -3.73 9.61
CA PRO A 150 19.22 -3.69 10.68
C PRO A 150 18.60 -3.95 12.06
N LYS A 151 19.26 -4.76 12.89
CA LYS A 151 18.81 -5.08 14.26
C LYS A 151 18.51 -3.84 15.11
N SER A 152 19.27 -2.75 14.92
CA SER A 152 19.04 -1.47 15.60
C SER A 152 17.71 -0.82 15.18
N THR A 153 17.36 -0.92 13.89
CA THR A 153 16.07 -0.48 13.33
C THR A 153 14.93 -1.32 13.90
N ALA A 154 15.03 -2.65 13.87
CA ALA A 154 14.05 -3.55 14.47
C ALA A 154 13.85 -3.26 15.96
N SER A 155 14.94 -3.07 16.71
CA SER A 155 14.88 -2.72 18.14
C SER A 155 14.17 -1.38 18.39
N THR A 156 14.42 -0.39 17.52
CA THR A 156 13.77 0.93 17.59
C THR A 156 12.28 0.80 17.32
N TYR A 157 11.89 0.05 16.31
CA TYR A 157 10.49 -0.14 15.95
C TYR A 157 9.73 -0.96 17.00
N LEU A 158 10.33 -2.01 17.57
CA LEU A 158 9.75 -2.75 18.70
C LEU A 158 9.53 -1.86 19.92
N ALA A 159 10.50 -0.99 20.23
CA ALA A 159 10.33 0.00 21.29
C ALA A 159 9.20 0.99 21.00
N ARG A 160 9.00 1.40 19.74
CA ARG A 160 7.86 2.24 19.32
C ARG A 160 6.53 1.51 19.46
N MET A 161 6.43 0.27 18.99
CA MET A 161 5.20 -0.54 19.13
C MET A 161 4.83 -0.78 20.59
N TRP A 162 5.83 -0.96 21.46
CA TRP A 162 5.63 -1.05 22.91
C TRP A 162 5.21 0.31 23.52
N ASN A 163 5.83 1.42 23.11
CA ASN A 163 5.60 2.76 23.68
C ASN A 163 4.35 3.48 23.16
N ASN A 164 3.85 3.17 21.97
CA ASN A 164 2.78 3.92 21.27
C ASN A 164 1.38 3.83 21.93
N GLY A 165 1.31 3.57 23.24
CA GLY A 165 0.10 3.70 24.06
C GLY A 165 -0.95 2.60 23.87
N LYS A 166 -0.92 1.86 22.77
CA LYS A 166 -1.88 0.77 22.50
C LYS A 166 -1.57 -0.51 23.29
N GLY A 167 -0.34 -0.65 23.80
CA GLY A 167 0.02 -1.77 24.67
C GLY A 167 -0.08 -3.14 23.98
N HIS A 168 0.16 -3.22 22.66
CA HIS A 168 0.08 -4.47 21.89
C HIS A 168 1.23 -5.44 22.20
N LEU A 169 2.35 -4.90 22.69
CA LEU A 169 3.51 -5.68 23.11
C LEU A 169 3.74 -5.56 24.61
N GLU A 170 4.23 -6.63 25.20
CA GLU A 170 4.91 -6.61 26.49
C GLU A 170 6.40 -6.73 26.28
N ARG A 171 7.19 -6.06 27.13
CA ARG A 171 8.64 -6.08 27.06
C ARG A 171 9.23 -6.70 28.32
N TYR A 172 10.21 -7.58 28.13
CA TYR A 172 10.94 -8.31 29.15
C TYR A 172 12.44 -8.16 28.95
N GLY A 173 13.22 -8.33 30.02
CA GLY A 173 14.69 -8.31 29.97
C GLY A 173 15.30 -6.94 30.24
N ASN A 174 16.58 -6.79 29.89
CA ASN A 174 17.40 -5.62 30.17
C ASN A 174 17.91 -4.96 28.88
N ARG A 175 18.61 -3.83 28.99
CA ARG A 175 19.10 -3.04 27.85
C ARG A 175 19.93 -3.83 26.83
N SER A 176 20.60 -4.90 27.25
CA SER A 176 21.41 -5.77 26.37
C SER A 176 20.62 -6.86 25.64
N GLY A 177 19.37 -7.12 26.03
CA GLY A 177 18.59 -8.25 25.51
C GLY A 177 17.11 -8.12 25.82
N TYR A 178 16.46 -7.10 25.26
CA TYR A 178 15.01 -7.01 25.35
C TYR A 178 14.36 -8.10 24.49
N THR A 179 13.37 -8.76 25.09
CA THR A 179 12.44 -9.66 24.40
C THR A 179 11.04 -9.11 24.54
N TYR A 180 10.19 -9.42 23.58
CA TYR A 180 8.84 -8.92 23.45
C TYR A 180 7.87 -10.09 23.33
N ARG A 181 6.63 -9.86 23.74
CA ARG A 181 5.52 -10.79 23.54
C ARG A 181 4.31 -10.02 23.05
N LEU A 182 3.64 -10.56 22.04
CA LEU A 182 2.34 -10.05 21.58
C LEU A 182 1.26 -10.33 22.62
N ARG A 183 0.45 -9.30 22.91
CA ARG A 183 -0.69 -9.41 23.82
C ARG A 183 -1.92 -9.90 23.07
N THR A 184 -1.87 -11.16 22.66
CA THR A 184 -2.99 -11.81 21.94
C THR A 184 -4.27 -11.91 22.77
N GLU A 185 -4.21 -11.59 24.07
CA GLU A 185 -5.37 -11.40 24.94
C GLU A 185 -6.20 -10.14 24.63
N ILE A 186 -5.65 -9.18 23.87
CA ILE A 186 -6.34 -7.95 23.47
C ILE A 186 -7.07 -8.19 22.14
N ALA A 187 -8.37 -7.87 22.08
CA ALA A 187 -9.17 -8.04 20.87
C ALA A 187 -8.65 -7.25 19.65
N GLU A 188 -8.13 -6.04 19.87
CA GLU A 188 -7.48 -5.26 18.80
C GLU A 188 -6.25 -5.99 18.23
N VAL A 189 -5.44 -6.62 19.09
CA VAL A 189 -4.27 -7.40 18.67
C VAL A 189 -4.69 -8.64 17.89
N GLN A 190 -5.77 -9.32 18.29
CA GLN A 190 -6.30 -10.46 17.54
C GLN A 190 -6.73 -10.06 16.14
N LYS A 191 -7.47 -8.95 16.01
CA LYS A 191 -7.89 -8.43 14.70
C LYS A 191 -6.70 -8.07 13.81
N GLU A 192 -5.67 -7.41 14.37
CA GLU A 192 -4.45 -7.10 13.62
C GLU A 192 -3.63 -8.35 13.27
N THR A 193 -3.75 -9.42 14.07
CA THR A 193 -3.11 -10.72 13.82
C THR A 193 -3.77 -11.43 12.64
N GLU A 194 -5.10 -11.51 12.62
CA GLU A 194 -5.85 -12.09 11.50
C GLU A 194 -5.55 -11.35 10.19
N ARG A 195 -5.63 -10.01 10.21
CA ARG A 195 -5.24 -9.17 9.07
C ARG A 195 -3.78 -9.38 8.67
N ALA A 196 -2.92 -9.48 9.68
CA ALA A 196 -1.52 -9.90 9.65
C ALA A 196 -1.26 -11.08 8.71
N GLU A 197 -1.96 -12.17 9.03
CA GLU A 197 -1.84 -13.47 8.41
C GLU A 197 -2.38 -13.49 7.00
N GLU A 198 -3.53 -12.85 6.75
CA GLU A 198 -4.08 -12.71 5.41
C GLU A 198 -3.09 -12.04 4.48
N ILE A 199 -2.48 -10.93 4.95
CA ILE A 199 -1.44 -10.21 4.21
C ILE A 199 -0.22 -11.09 3.96
N LEU A 200 0.32 -11.75 5.00
CA LEU A 200 1.54 -12.54 4.86
C LEU A 200 1.31 -13.80 4.01
N ALA A 201 0.13 -14.42 4.10
CA ALA A 201 -0.24 -15.57 3.26
C ALA A 201 -0.37 -15.16 1.79
N ALA A 202 -0.98 -14.01 1.51
CA ALA A 202 -1.06 -13.46 0.17
C ALA A 202 0.34 -13.22 -0.45
N ILE A 203 1.33 -12.87 0.37
CA ILE A 203 2.74 -12.72 -0.03
C ILE A 203 3.40 -14.09 -0.26
N GLN A 204 3.32 -15.01 0.70
CA GLN A 204 4.02 -16.30 0.65
C GLN A 204 3.49 -17.25 -0.42
N MET A 205 2.19 -17.20 -0.76
CA MET A 205 1.61 -18.00 -1.84
C MET A 205 2.16 -17.63 -3.22
N ARG A 206 2.84 -16.48 -3.38
CA ARG A 206 3.40 -16.01 -4.67
C ARG A 206 4.87 -16.35 -4.89
N VAL A 207 5.64 -16.65 -3.84
CA VAL A 207 7.08 -16.99 -3.95
C VAL A 207 7.29 -18.45 -4.40
N ARG A 208 6.22 -19.26 -4.42
CA ARG A 208 6.25 -20.70 -4.75
C ARG A 208 5.78 -21.05 -6.17
N ASP A 209 5.36 -20.07 -6.98
CA ASP A 209 5.00 -20.26 -8.40
C ASP A 209 6.12 -19.80 -9.35
#